data_AF-A0A7W4BKY7-F1
#
_entry.id   AF-A0A7W4BKY7-F1
#
_cell.length_a   1.000
_cell.length_b   1.000
_cell.length_c   1.000
_cell.angle_alpha   90.00
_cell.angle_beta   90.00
_cell.angle_gamma   90.00
#
_symmetry.space_group_name_H-M   'P 1'
#
loop_
_entity.id
_entity.type
_entity.pdbx_description
1 polymer ?
#
loop_
_entity_poly.entity_id
_entity_poly.type
_entity_poly.pdbx_seq_one_letter_code
_entity_poly.pdbx_strand_id
1 'polypeptide(L)'
;MAKKRGFNNPTGGVPGGEDAIVDAAISKIQHLSKDLKSAIENSNQNTNAVLKEFFGLSSVGESKIWTLRSGKKVEFTPVTLSYEEVRDNTTVTFEVNGRFQDDLTLESLQDLNSILTQQYTPAIARLLDGKMDILDGSRRRARFLYEEGAIKEFHLLVSSEDISVSDAKALAKELQSAKEHSLRDVGLRCQLIKDNHFNETGETLNQTALAEQLGVSQSLISKALTAASVKKEMLTLFPDLNTLAIADYKLLKQVQDELESNNFLDGFIDEIETEIISIDDNLAADEYKSAVLTLIKNTNKKLTAKPKDKAVTTKLFDCKGNQRTAKKTEKGRKVSYTFDKITEEAKREIEEAIVALLEKHNQ
;
A
#
# COMPACT_ATOMS: atom_id res chain seq x y z
N MET A 1 -2.14 65.92 -37.08
CA MET A 1 -1.44 65.42 -35.87
C MET A 1 -2.47 64.93 -34.87
N ALA A 2 -2.51 63.63 -34.59
CA ALA A 2 -3.02 63.02 -33.35
C ALA A 2 -2.74 61.51 -33.40
N LYS A 3 -1.67 61.06 -32.74
CA LYS A 3 -1.36 59.62 -32.55
C LYS A 3 -2.36 59.05 -31.55
N LYS A 4 -3.14 58.03 -31.94
CA LYS A 4 -3.92 57.18 -31.01
C LYS A 4 -2.94 56.46 -30.08
N ARG A 5 -3.02 56.76 -28.78
CA ARG A 5 -2.35 56.02 -27.71
C ARG A 5 -2.97 54.63 -27.61
N GLY A 6 -2.13 53.60 -27.62
CA GLY A 6 -2.54 52.21 -27.40
C GLY A 6 -3.10 52.01 -25.99
N PHE A 7 -4.11 51.16 -25.88
CA PHE A 7 -4.56 50.59 -24.63
C PHE A 7 -3.46 49.67 -24.10
N ASN A 8 -2.69 50.14 -23.12
CA ASN A 8 -1.83 49.27 -22.32
C ASN A 8 -2.73 48.45 -21.39
N ASN A 9 -2.76 47.14 -21.60
CA ASN A 9 -3.34 46.18 -20.67
C ASN A 9 -2.41 46.10 -19.44
N PRO A 10 -2.82 46.47 -18.21
CA PRO A 10 -1.88 46.68 -17.10
C PRO A 10 -1.28 45.41 -16.50
N THR A 11 -1.70 44.22 -16.95
CA THR A 11 -1.42 42.94 -16.28
C THR A 11 -0.59 41.97 -17.11
N GLY A 12 -0.18 42.34 -18.32
CA GLY A 12 0.66 41.50 -19.17
C GLY A 12 2.11 41.47 -18.69
N GLY A 13 2.43 40.67 -17.68
CA GLY A 13 3.81 40.29 -17.38
C GLY A 13 4.26 40.29 -15.91
N VAL A 14 3.37 40.17 -14.93
CA VAL A 14 3.77 40.02 -13.51
C VAL A 14 3.59 38.56 -13.07
N PRO A 15 4.62 37.89 -12.52
CA PRO A 15 4.45 36.57 -11.89
C PRO A 15 3.38 36.67 -10.78
N GLY A 16 2.34 35.84 -10.85
CA GLY A 16 1.15 35.91 -9.97
C GLY A 16 -0.05 36.62 -10.59
N GLY A 17 0.07 37.20 -11.80
CA GLY A 17 -1.07 37.80 -12.52
C GLY A 17 -2.09 36.77 -13.02
N GLU A 18 -1.63 35.59 -13.43
CA GLU A 18 -2.52 34.48 -13.82
C GLU A 18 -3.22 33.88 -12.60
N ASP A 19 -2.51 33.69 -11.49
CA ASP A 19 -3.08 33.22 -10.22
C ASP A 19 -4.12 34.21 -9.67
N ALA A 20 -3.84 35.52 -9.73
CA ALA A 20 -4.80 36.55 -9.33
C ALA A 20 -6.07 36.58 -10.20
N ILE A 21 -5.97 36.22 -11.49
CA ILE A 21 -7.13 36.09 -12.39
C ILE A 21 -7.95 34.85 -12.02
N VAL A 22 -7.28 33.73 -11.70
CA VAL A 22 -7.94 32.50 -11.25
C VAL A 22 -8.64 32.72 -9.90
N ASP A 23 -7.96 33.35 -8.94
CA ASP A 23 -8.52 33.67 -7.62
C ASP A 23 -9.73 34.61 -7.72
N ALA A 24 -9.68 35.60 -8.62
CA ALA A 24 -10.81 36.47 -8.90
C ALA A 24 -11.99 35.72 -9.53
N ALA A 25 -11.72 34.76 -10.43
CA ALA A 25 -12.74 33.92 -11.02
C ALA A 25 -13.39 33.00 -9.97
N ILE A 26 -12.60 32.37 -9.09
CA ILE A 26 -13.08 31.54 -7.98
C ILE A 26 -13.94 32.37 -7.02
N SER A 27 -13.48 33.55 -6.63
CA SER A 27 -14.23 34.46 -5.76
C SER A 27 -15.57 34.88 -6.38
N LYS A 28 -15.59 35.09 -7.70
CA LYS A 28 -16.81 35.40 -8.45
C LYS A 28 -17.77 34.20 -8.49
N ILE A 29 -17.26 32.99 -8.69
CA ILE A 29 -18.06 31.75 -8.64
C ILE A 29 -18.70 31.56 -7.26
N GLN A 30 -17.93 31.80 -6.18
CA GLN A 30 -18.44 31.72 -4.81
C GLN A 30 -19.57 32.72 -4.55
N HIS A 31 -19.41 33.96 -5.00
CA HIS A 31 -20.47 34.96 -4.91
C HIS A 31 -21.72 34.57 -5.70
N LEU A 32 -21.57 34.13 -6.94
CA LEU A 32 -22.69 33.69 -7.78
C LEU A 32 -23.42 32.48 -7.19
N SER A 33 -22.68 31.54 -6.59
CA SER A 33 -23.25 30.39 -5.90
C SER A 33 -24.08 30.81 -4.69
N LYS A 34 -23.58 31.77 -3.89
CA LYS A 34 -24.30 32.31 -2.74
C LYS A 34 -25.58 33.05 -3.18
N ASP A 35 -25.48 33.87 -4.22
CA ASP A 35 -26.62 34.62 -4.76
C ASP A 35 -27.68 33.67 -5.34
N LEU A 36 -27.26 32.63 -6.07
CA LEU A 36 -28.14 31.59 -6.58
C LEU A 36 -28.86 30.86 -5.44
N LYS A 37 -28.13 30.46 -4.39
CA LYS A 37 -28.71 29.80 -3.22
C LYS A 37 -29.77 30.68 -2.54
N SER A 38 -29.45 31.95 -2.29
CA SER A 38 -30.40 32.91 -1.71
C SER A 38 -31.61 33.16 -2.61
N ALA A 39 -31.43 33.21 -3.93
CA ALA A 39 -32.54 33.36 -4.87
C ALA A 39 -33.49 32.15 -4.85
N ILE A 40 -32.93 30.94 -4.81
CA ILE A 40 -33.71 29.69 -4.72
C ILE A 40 -34.51 29.66 -3.41
N GLU A 41 -33.85 29.92 -2.27
CA GLU A 41 -34.48 29.96 -0.94
C GLU A 41 -35.64 30.97 -0.89
N ASN A 42 -35.45 32.18 -1.43
CA ASN A 42 -36.47 33.23 -1.45
C ASN A 42 -37.64 32.95 -2.41
N SER A 43 -37.41 32.13 -3.44
CA SER A 43 -38.44 31.77 -4.43
C SER A 43 -39.33 30.61 -4.00
N ASN A 44 -39.02 29.94 -2.87
CA ASN A 44 -39.64 28.69 -2.44
C ASN A 44 -39.62 27.58 -3.51
N GLN A 45 -38.74 27.67 -4.51
CA GLN A 45 -38.60 26.65 -5.52
C GLN A 45 -37.71 25.51 -5.04
N ASN A 46 -38.00 24.32 -5.53
CA ASN A 46 -37.17 23.16 -5.26
C ASN A 46 -35.81 23.35 -5.96
N THR A 47 -34.73 23.34 -5.18
CA THR A 47 -33.35 23.51 -5.69
C THR A 47 -33.04 22.53 -6.82
N ASN A 48 -33.52 21.29 -6.75
CA ASN A 48 -33.29 20.30 -7.79
C ASN A 48 -34.04 20.61 -9.09
N ALA A 49 -35.20 21.27 -9.01
CA ALA A 49 -35.92 21.71 -10.20
C ALA A 49 -35.16 22.85 -10.91
N VAL A 50 -34.67 23.83 -10.14
CA VAL A 50 -33.89 24.96 -10.67
C VAL A 50 -32.56 24.48 -11.25
N LEU A 51 -31.84 23.59 -10.56
CA LEU A 51 -30.58 23.03 -11.05
C LEU A 51 -30.78 22.20 -12.33
N LYS A 52 -31.88 21.46 -12.43
CA LYS A 52 -32.23 20.72 -13.64
C LYS A 52 -32.58 21.64 -14.80
N GLU A 53 -33.41 22.65 -14.56
CA GLU A 53 -33.90 23.57 -15.60
C GLU A 53 -32.80 24.45 -16.16
N PHE A 54 -31.95 25.03 -15.31
CA PHE A 54 -30.97 26.03 -15.73
C PHE A 54 -29.58 25.45 -16.00
N PHE A 55 -29.24 24.30 -15.41
CA PHE A 55 -27.89 23.74 -15.48
C PHE A 55 -27.87 22.29 -16.00
N GLY A 56 -29.01 21.69 -16.32
CA GLY A 56 -29.10 20.29 -16.77
C GLY A 56 -28.77 19.27 -15.69
N LEU A 57 -28.63 19.71 -14.43
CA LEU A 57 -28.29 18.86 -13.30
C LEU A 57 -29.53 18.10 -12.84
N SER A 58 -29.65 16.84 -13.25
CA SER A 58 -30.74 15.99 -12.79
C SER A 58 -30.39 15.42 -11.41
N SER A 59 -31.07 15.89 -10.36
CA SER A 59 -31.16 15.14 -9.10
C SER A 59 -31.89 13.83 -9.38
N VAL A 60 -31.17 12.72 -9.31
CA VAL A 60 -31.74 11.37 -9.47
C VAL A 60 -31.88 10.75 -8.07
N GLY A 61 -32.79 11.30 -7.26
CA GLY A 61 -33.23 10.68 -6.01
C GLY A 61 -33.58 11.66 -4.90
N GLU A 62 -34.34 11.19 -3.91
CA GLU A 62 -34.62 11.94 -2.68
C GLU A 62 -33.38 12.00 -1.77
N SER A 63 -33.11 13.17 -1.20
CA SER A 63 -32.11 13.34 -0.17
C SER A 63 -32.42 12.49 1.07
N LYS A 64 -31.37 12.08 1.78
CA LYS A 64 -31.48 11.28 3.01
C LYS A 64 -30.86 12.04 4.17
N ILE A 65 -31.58 12.14 5.29
CA ILE A 65 -31.04 12.69 6.53
C ILE A 65 -30.54 11.56 7.41
N TRP A 66 -29.26 11.58 7.75
CA TRP A 66 -28.63 10.60 8.63
C TRP A 66 -28.20 11.25 9.94
N THR A 67 -28.18 10.46 11.01
CA THR A 67 -27.66 10.89 12.32
C THR A 67 -26.25 10.35 12.49
N LEU A 68 -25.27 11.22 12.60
CA LEU A 68 -23.87 10.88 12.83
C LEU A 68 -23.66 10.40 14.27
N ARG A 69 -22.49 9.82 14.56
CA ARG A 69 -22.13 9.36 15.90
C ARG A 69 -22.20 10.47 16.95
N SER A 70 -21.84 11.70 16.59
CA SER A 70 -21.98 12.89 17.43
C SER A 70 -23.43 13.29 17.74
N GLY A 71 -24.42 12.68 17.08
CA GLY A 71 -25.83 13.07 17.13
C GLY A 71 -26.19 14.18 16.14
N LYS A 72 -25.20 14.76 15.43
CA LYS A 72 -25.45 15.72 14.35
C LYS A 72 -26.26 15.04 13.24
N LYS A 73 -27.34 15.69 12.81
CA LYS A 73 -28.09 15.28 11.62
C LYS A 73 -27.50 15.96 10.40
N VAL A 74 -27.23 15.18 9.35
CA VAL A 74 -26.71 15.69 8.08
C VAL A 74 -27.52 15.16 6.91
N GLU A 75 -27.74 16.01 5.92
CA GLU A 75 -28.38 15.66 4.66
C GLU A 75 -27.36 15.15 3.64
N PHE A 76 -27.70 14.04 2.99
CA PHE A 76 -27.00 13.49 1.85
C PHE A 76 -27.86 13.60 0.60
N THR A 77 -27.35 14.32 -0.40
CA THR A 77 -28.03 14.56 -1.67
C THR A 77 -27.50 13.60 -2.73
N PRO A 78 -28.36 12.97 -3.56
CA PRO A 78 -27.93 12.16 -4.69
C PRO A 78 -27.24 12.98 -5.76
N VAL A 79 -26.09 12.48 -6.22
CA VAL A 79 -25.29 13.06 -7.30
C VAL A 79 -24.95 11.94 -8.28
N THR A 80 -25.03 12.23 -9.58
CA THR A 80 -24.54 11.32 -10.62
C THR A 80 -23.38 11.99 -11.32
N LEU A 81 -22.26 11.29 -11.44
CA LEU A 81 -21.02 11.79 -12.01
C LEU A 81 -20.65 11.00 -13.27
N SER A 82 -20.09 11.71 -14.24
CA SER A 82 -19.36 11.16 -15.37
C SER A 82 -18.00 10.56 -14.94
N TYR A 83 -17.34 9.87 -15.88
CA TYR A 83 -16.00 9.33 -15.65
C TYR A 83 -14.99 10.40 -15.22
N GLU A 84 -14.93 11.50 -15.96
CA GLU A 84 -14.01 12.61 -15.70
C GLU A 84 -14.29 13.24 -14.33
N GLU A 85 -15.57 13.41 -13.97
CA GLU A 85 -15.94 13.96 -12.66
C GLU A 85 -15.57 13.02 -11.51
N VAL A 86 -15.72 11.70 -11.66
CA VAL A 86 -15.22 10.76 -10.65
C VAL A 86 -13.69 10.87 -10.54
N ARG A 87 -12.98 10.88 -11.66
CA ARG A 87 -11.51 10.97 -11.68
C ARG A 87 -11.01 12.25 -11.01
N ASP A 88 -11.60 13.39 -11.35
CA ASP A 88 -11.05 14.71 -11.01
C ASP A 88 -11.60 15.26 -9.69
N ASN A 89 -12.88 15.01 -9.40
CA ASN A 89 -13.60 15.65 -8.30
C ASN A 89 -13.81 14.75 -7.08
N THR A 90 -13.39 13.48 -7.11
CA THR A 90 -13.50 12.58 -5.95
C THR A 90 -12.13 12.17 -5.41
N THR A 91 -12.04 11.95 -4.11
CA THR A 91 -10.82 11.50 -3.41
C THR A 91 -11.16 10.42 -2.38
N VAL A 92 -10.15 9.69 -1.90
CA VAL A 92 -10.31 8.72 -0.83
C VAL A 92 -9.29 9.02 0.26
N THR A 93 -9.72 9.67 1.33
CA THR A 93 -8.83 9.95 2.48
C THR A 93 -8.54 8.65 3.23
N PHE A 94 -7.30 8.15 3.13
CA PHE A 94 -6.91 6.87 3.72
C PHE A 94 -7.14 6.80 5.24
N GLU A 95 -6.89 7.89 5.97
CA GLU A 95 -7.12 7.95 7.42
C GLU A 95 -8.60 7.73 7.81
N VAL A 96 -9.53 8.05 6.90
CA VAL A 96 -10.97 7.96 7.10
C VAL A 96 -11.53 6.64 6.55
N ASN A 97 -11.34 6.37 5.27
CA ASN A 97 -11.88 5.18 4.60
C ASN A 97 -11.10 3.89 4.96
N GLY A 98 -9.81 4.02 5.27
CA GLY A 98 -8.95 2.92 5.69
C GLY A 98 -8.53 1.95 4.58
N ARG A 99 -8.97 2.15 3.33
CA ARG A 99 -8.57 1.31 2.18
C ARG A 99 -7.44 1.96 1.41
N PHE A 100 -6.31 1.27 1.29
CA PHE A 100 -5.19 1.74 0.50
C PHE A 100 -5.50 1.56 -1.00
N GLN A 101 -5.62 2.68 -1.72
CA GLN A 101 -6.14 2.65 -3.09
C GLN A 101 -5.17 2.01 -4.09
N ASP A 102 -3.86 2.15 -3.86
CA ASP A 102 -2.81 1.58 -4.72
C ASP A 102 -2.80 0.05 -4.78
N ASP A 103 -3.42 -0.62 -3.81
CA ASP A 103 -3.50 -2.09 -3.76
C ASP A 103 -4.73 -2.63 -4.51
N LEU A 104 -5.59 -1.75 -5.03
CA LEU A 104 -6.82 -2.15 -5.73
C LEU A 104 -6.51 -2.38 -7.22
N THR A 105 -6.24 -3.63 -7.56
CA THR A 105 -6.10 -4.14 -8.94
C THR A 105 -7.43 -4.51 -9.59
N LEU A 106 -7.44 -4.76 -10.90
CA LEU A 106 -8.64 -5.24 -11.61
C LEU A 106 -9.11 -6.60 -11.07
N GLU A 107 -8.17 -7.48 -10.75
CA GLU A 107 -8.38 -8.83 -10.22
C GLU A 107 -9.00 -8.78 -8.83
N SER A 108 -8.49 -7.92 -7.94
CA SER A 108 -9.01 -7.79 -6.57
C SER A 108 -10.41 -7.14 -6.51
N LEU A 109 -10.89 -6.62 -7.63
CA LEU A 109 -12.18 -5.93 -7.80
C LEU A 109 -13.19 -6.72 -8.65
N GLN A 110 -12.89 -7.96 -9.07
CA GLN A 110 -13.79 -8.75 -9.93
C GLN A 110 -15.16 -9.04 -9.29
N ASP A 111 -15.24 -9.10 -7.96
CA ASP A 111 -16.52 -9.21 -7.22
C ASP A 111 -17.45 -8.00 -7.42
N LEU A 112 -16.94 -6.91 -7.99
CA LEU A 112 -17.68 -5.68 -8.27
C LEU A 112 -18.05 -5.52 -9.74
N ASN A 113 -17.91 -6.56 -10.57
CA ASN A 113 -18.29 -6.54 -11.99
C ASN A 113 -19.76 -6.22 -12.25
N SER A 114 -20.63 -6.28 -11.23
CA SER A 114 -21.99 -5.75 -11.34
C SER A 114 -22.02 -4.29 -11.78
N ILE A 115 -21.01 -3.48 -11.44
CA ILE A 115 -20.93 -2.07 -11.85
C ILE A 115 -20.86 -1.88 -13.37
N LEU A 116 -20.41 -2.89 -14.12
CA LEU A 116 -20.37 -2.86 -15.58
C LEU A 116 -21.78 -2.77 -16.20
N THR A 117 -22.79 -3.22 -15.46
CA THR A 117 -24.19 -3.21 -15.92
C THR A 117 -25.06 -2.30 -15.07
N GLN A 118 -24.91 -2.34 -13.74
CA GLN A 118 -25.72 -1.57 -12.80
C GLN A 118 -24.98 -1.35 -11.47
N GLN A 119 -24.92 -0.09 -11.03
CA GLN A 119 -24.60 0.23 -9.65
C GLN A 119 -25.87 0.10 -8.77
N TYR A 120 -25.91 -0.91 -7.90
CA TYR A 120 -27.09 -1.20 -7.05
C TYR A 120 -27.26 -0.24 -5.85
N THR A 121 -26.16 0.26 -5.30
CA THR A 121 -26.17 1.17 -4.16
C THR A 121 -25.32 2.40 -4.50
N PRO A 122 -25.68 3.61 -4.07
CA PRO A 122 -24.79 4.75 -4.24
C PRO A 122 -23.50 4.58 -3.42
N ALA A 123 -22.41 5.19 -3.85
CA ALA A 123 -21.26 5.43 -2.98
C ALA A 123 -21.58 6.61 -2.03
N ILE A 124 -20.93 6.68 -0.88
CA ILE A 124 -21.21 7.72 0.12
C ILE A 124 -19.99 8.63 0.23
N ALA A 125 -20.21 9.94 0.15
CA ALA A 125 -19.14 10.92 0.25
C ALA A 125 -19.53 12.14 1.10
N ARG A 126 -18.52 12.87 1.55
CA ARG A 126 -18.65 14.23 2.09
C ARG A 126 -17.90 15.20 1.20
N LEU A 127 -18.34 16.45 1.15
CA LEU A 127 -17.57 17.50 0.51
C LEU A 127 -16.45 17.94 1.47
N LEU A 128 -15.20 17.83 1.00
CA LEU A 128 -14.00 18.24 1.73
C LEU A 128 -13.08 18.97 0.75
N ASP A 129 -12.75 20.22 1.05
CA ASP A 129 -11.85 21.07 0.24
C ASP A 129 -12.23 21.11 -1.26
N GLY A 130 -13.54 21.19 -1.54
CA GLY A 130 -14.07 21.24 -2.91
C GLY A 130 -14.09 19.90 -3.64
N LYS A 131 -13.65 18.80 -3.01
CA LYS A 131 -13.73 17.44 -3.56
C LYS A 131 -14.67 16.54 -2.76
N MET A 132 -15.21 15.54 -3.43
CA MET A 132 -16.04 14.50 -2.82
C MET A 132 -15.14 13.41 -2.22
N ASP A 133 -14.92 13.49 -0.91
CA ASP A 133 -14.17 12.51 -0.12
C ASP A 133 -15.03 11.27 0.15
N ILE A 134 -14.66 10.15 -0.46
CA ILE A 134 -15.41 8.89 -0.41
C ILE A 134 -15.28 8.23 0.97
N LEU A 135 -16.41 8.11 1.65
CA LEU A 135 -16.55 7.42 2.94
C LEU A 135 -16.85 5.94 2.75
N ASP A 136 -17.72 5.59 1.78
CA ASP A 136 -18.03 4.22 1.37
C ASP A 136 -18.06 4.09 -0.16
N GLY A 137 -17.73 2.91 -0.67
CA GLY A 137 -17.73 2.63 -2.10
C GLY A 137 -16.39 2.91 -2.79
N SER A 138 -15.30 3.05 -2.04
CA SER A 138 -13.95 3.27 -2.60
C SER A 138 -13.51 2.19 -3.59
N ARG A 139 -13.77 0.90 -3.29
CA ARG A 139 -13.54 -0.20 -4.25
C ARG A 139 -14.39 -0.09 -5.52
N ARG A 140 -15.65 0.34 -5.39
CA ARG A 140 -16.55 0.53 -6.53
C ARG A 140 -16.12 1.70 -7.40
N ARG A 141 -15.68 2.80 -6.77
CA ARG A 141 -15.02 3.92 -7.45
C ARG A 141 -13.79 3.45 -8.22
N ALA A 142 -12.89 2.69 -7.58
CA ALA A 142 -11.70 2.18 -8.23
C ALA A 142 -12.06 1.29 -9.44
N ARG A 143 -13.02 0.37 -9.29
CA ARG A 143 -13.49 -0.47 -10.39
C ARG A 143 -14.08 0.36 -11.54
N PHE A 144 -14.90 1.35 -11.23
CA PHE A 144 -15.47 2.27 -12.22
C PHE A 144 -14.38 3.03 -12.99
N LEU A 145 -13.31 3.47 -12.30
CA LEU A 145 -12.20 4.19 -12.93
C LEU A 145 -11.34 3.30 -13.85
N TYR A 146 -11.25 2.00 -13.57
CA TYR A 146 -10.58 1.04 -14.46
C TYR A 146 -11.27 0.86 -15.82
N GLU A 147 -12.55 1.23 -15.94
CA GLU A 147 -13.29 1.10 -17.19
C GLU A 147 -13.07 2.28 -18.16
N GLU A 148 -12.25 3.26 -17.78
CA GLU A 148 -11.78 4.35 -18.67
C GLU A 148 -12.89 5.04 -19.49
N GLY A 149 -14.06 5.24 -18.87
CA GLY A 149 -15.21 5.91 -19.48
C GLY A 149 -16.20 4.98 -20.19
N ALA A 150 -16.00 3.66 -20.19
CA ALA A 150 -16.98 2.72 -20.74
C ALA A 150 -18.29 2.69 -19.93
N ILE A 151 -18.22 2.95 -18.62
CA ILE A 151 -19.39 3.19 -17.77
C ILE A 151 -19.64 4.70 -17.70
N LYS A 152 -20.86 5.12 -18.07
CA LYS A 152 -21.21 6.54 -18.22
C LYS A 152 -21.46 7.27 -16.90
N GLU A 153 -21.97 6.55 -15.90
CA GLU A 153 -22.53 7.15 -14.70
C GLU A 153 -22.06 6.41 -13.44
N PHE A 154 -21.67 7.19 -12.44
CA PHE A 154 -21.39 6.73 -11.09
C PHE A 154 -22.24 7.52 -10.10
N HIS A 155 -23.00 6.81 -9.27
CA HIS A 155 -23.97 7.42 -8.36
C HIS A 155 -23.41 7.54 -6.95
N LEU A 156 -23.57 8.72 -6.35
CA LEU A 156 -23.20 9.01 -4.98
C LEU A 156 -24.38 9.58 -4.18
N LEU A 157 -24.27 9.46 -2.86
CA LEU A 157 -24.91 10.31 -1.88
C LEU A 157 -23.83 11.19 -1.26
N VAL A 158 -23.96 12.50 -1.39
CA VAL A 158 -22.95 13.47 -0.95
C VAL A 158 -23.56 14.43 0.06
N SER A 159 -22.90 14.63 1.20
CA SER A 159 -23.23 15.72 2.11
C SER A 159 -22.31 16.93 1.86
N SER A 160 -22.91 18.11 1.66
CA SER A 160 -22.19 19.38 1.61
C SER A 160 -22.00 20.02 2.98
N GLU A 161 -22.57 19.44 4.03
CA GLU A 161 -22.40 19.90 5.40
C GLU A 161 -21.03 19.47 5.94
N ASP A 162 -20.48 20.27 6.86
CA ASP A 162 -19.24 19.93 7.53
C ASP A 162 -19.40 18.64 8.36
N ILE A 163 -18.62 17.61 8.06
CA ILE A 163 -18.58 16.35 8.81
C ILE A 163 -17.18 16.22 9.40
N SER A 164 -17.11 16.23 10.73
CA SER A 164 -15.84 16.08 11.46
C SER A 164 -15.10 14.80 11.07
N VAL A 165 -13.77 14.81 11.15
CA VAL A 165 -12.94 13.60 10.86
C VAL A 165 -13.37 12.41 11.72
N SER A 166 -13.75 12.65 12.98
CA SER A 166 -14.23 11.60 13.89
C SER A 166 -15.56 10.98 13.42
N ASP A 167 -16.54 11.81 13.05
CA ASP A 167 -17.82 11.33 12.52
C ASP A 167 -17.65 10.64 11.17
N ALA A 168 -16.80 11.18 10.29
CA ALA A 168 -16.49 10.58 9.00
C ALA A 168 -15.88 9.18 9.16
N LYS A 169 -14.91 9.01 10.07
CA LYS A 169 -14.32 7.70 10.43
C LYS A 169 -15.36 6.74 10.99
N ALA A 170 -16.23 7.23 11.87
CA ALA A 170 -17.29 6.43 12.47
C ALA A 170 -18.29 5.94 11.41
N LEU A 171 -18.72 6.85 10.53
CA LEU A 171 -19.66 6.56 9.44
C LEU A 171 -19.04 5.60 8.41
N ALA A 172 -17.78 5.81 8.00
CA ALA A 172 -17.07 4.90 7.11
C ALA A 172 -16.97 3.48 7.69
N LYS A 173 -16.71 3.36 9.00
CA LYS A 173 -16.69 2.07 9.71
C LYS A 173 -18.06 1.40 9.75
N GLU A 174 -19.13 2.17 9.92
CA GLU A 174 -20.52 1.65 9.97
C GLU A 174 -21.01 1.16 8.61
N LEU A 175 -20.64 1.86 7.53
CA LEU A 175 -21.08 1.54 6.17
C LEU A 175 -20.33 0.36 5.52
N GLN A 176 -19.20 -0.04 6.11
CA GLN A 176 -18.34 -1.08 5.58
C GLN A 176 -19.08 -2.43 5.46
N SER A 177 -19.55 -2.75 4.25
CA SER A 177 -20.45 -3.90 4.02
C SER A 177 -19.99 -4.90 2.95
N ALA A 178 -18.99 -4.57 2.11
CA ALA A 178 -18.63 -5.39 0.94
C ALA A 178 -17.51 -6.42 1.19
N LYS A 179 -16.29 -5.96 1.50
CA LYS A 179 -15.10 -6.81 1.75
C LYS A 179 -14.27 -6.16 2.84
N GLU A 180 -13.77 -6.93 3.78
CA GLU A 180 -12.93 -6.44 4.87
C GLU A 180 -11.65 -5.78 4.33
N HIS A 181 -11.03 -4.90 5.12
CA HIS A 181 -9.71 -4.36 4.83
C HIS A 181 -8.67 -5.48 4.83
N SER A 182 -7.70 -5.40 3.93
CA SER A 182 -6.61 -6.38 3.91
C SER A 182 -5.77 -6.26 5.19
N LEU A 183 -5.02 -7.32 5.53
CA LEU A 183 -4.10 -7.25 6.68
C LEU A 183 -3.08 -6.11 6.53
N ARG A 184 -2.69 -5.80 5.28
CA ARG A 184 -1.81 -4.68 4.94
C ARG A 184 -2.48 -3.33 5.11
N ASP A 185 -3.73 -3.14 4.66
CA ASP A 185 -4.51 -1.92 4.90
C ASP A 185 -4.53 -1.56 6.39
N VAL A 186 -4.82 -2.56 7.24
CA VAL A 186 -4.82 -2.39 8.69
C VAL A 186 -3.43 -2.01 9.19
N GLY A 187 -2.37 -2.60 8.62
CA GLY A 187 -0.99 -2.32 9.01
C GLY A 187 -0.53 -0.91 8.63
N LEU A 188 -0.85 -0.46 7.42
CA LEU A 188 -0.57 0.90 6.94
C LEU A 188 -1.33 1.93 7.79
N ARG A 189 -2.57 1.63 8.17
CA ARG A 189 -3.34 2.47 9.10
C ARG A 189 -2.68 2.52 10.48
N CYS A 190 -2.14 1.40 10.97
CA CYS A 190 -1.39 1.37 12.22
C CYS A 190 -0.13 2.25 12.14
N GLN A 191 0.61 2.18 11.03
CA GLN A 191 1.78 3.05 10.80
C GLN A 191 1.39 4.52 10.80
N LEU A 192 0.34 4.91 10.05
CA LEU A 192 -0.15 6.28 10.02
C LEU A 192 -0.52 6.81 11.41
N ILE A 193 -1.21 6.03 12.23
CA ILE A 193 -1.56 6.43 13.61
C ILE A 193 -0.30 6.60 14.46
N LYS A 194 0.67 5.71 14.34
CA LYS A 194 1.94 5.81 15.06
C LYS A 194 2.74 7.03 14.64
N ASP A 195 2.79 7.32 13.34
CA ASP A 195 3.52 8.45 12.77
C ASP A 195 2.87 9.77 13.18
N ASN A 196 1.55 9.87 13.09
CA ASN A 196 0.80 11.05 13.57
C ASN A 196 1.02 11.27 15.07
N HIS A 197 0.93 10.22 15.87
CA HIS A 197 1.18 10.32 17.32
C HIS A 197 2.61 10.80 17.59
N PHE A 198 3.62 10.22 16.92
CA PHE A 198 5.01 10.64 17.07
C PHE A 198 5.22 12.09 16.64
N ASN A 199 4.58 12.54 15.56
CA ASN A 199 4.67 13.92 15.09
C ASN A 199 4.02 14.92 16.07
N GLU A 200 2.96 14.51 16.78
CA GLU A 200 2.25 15.34 17.76
C GLU A 200 2.94 15.37 19.13
N THR A 201 3.46 14.23 19.60
CA THR A 201 3.93 14.07 20.99
C THR A 201 5.45 13.90 21.11
N GLY A 202 6.14 13.55 20.03
CA GLY A 202 7.54 13.12 20.04
C GLY A 202 7.76 11.71 20.59
N GLU A 203 6.69 10.97 20.93
CA GLU A 203 6.76 9.65 21.54
C GLU A 203 6.28 8.55 20.58
N THR A 204 6.88 7.36 20.65
CA THR A 204 6.43 6.23 19.85
C THR A 204 5.24 5.55 20.50
N LEU A 205 4.10 5.51 19.80
CA LEU A 205 2.93 4.77 20.26
C LEU A 205 3.21 3.25 20.24
N ASN A 206 3.09 2.61 21.39
CA ASN A 206 3.28 1.17 21.53
C ASN A 206 2.08 0.38 20.97
N GLN A 207 2.30 -0.92 20.68
CA GLN A 207 1.26 -1.75 20.06
C GLN A 207 0.05 -2.02 20.97
N THR A 208 0.23 -1.98 22.29
CA THR A 208 -0.86 -2.20 23.26
C THR A 208 -1.83 -1.02 23.24
N ALA A 209 -1.31 0.20 23.33
CA ALA A 209 -2.10 1.42 23.21
C ALA A 209 -2.80 1.52 21.84
N LEU A 210 -2.11 1.14 20.77
CA LEU A 210 -2.70 1.10 19.42
C LEU A 210 -3.85 0.07 19.32
N ALA A 211 -3.69 -1.10 19.94
CA ALA A 211 -4.72 -2.12 19.99
C ALA A 211 -5.97 -1.64 20.75
N GLU A 212 -5.78 -0.97 21.89
CA GLU A 212 -6.86 -0.34 22.66
C GLU A 212 -7.58 0.75 21.86
N GLN A 213 -6.83 1.67 21.23
CA GLN A 213 -7.39 2.76 20.43
C GLN A 213 -8.23 2.25 19.24
N LEU A 214 -7.81 1.16 18.61
CA LEU A 214 -8.50 0.56 17.46
C LEU A 214 -9.58 -0.46 17.86
N GLY A 215 -9.62 -0.88 19.13
CA GLY A 215 -10.53 -1.89 19.63
C GLY A 215 -10.26 -3.29 19.05
N VAL A 216 -8.99 -3.64 18.87
CA VAL A 216 -8.56 -4.94 18.31
C VAL A 216 -7.50 -5.59 19.18
N SER A 217 -7.14 -6.84 18.90
CA SER A 217 -6.07 -7.51 19.66
C SER A 217 -4.67 -7.01 19.30
N GLN A 218 -3.76 -6.97 20.27
CA GLN A 218 -2.33 -6.70 20.03
C GLN A 218 -1.72 -7.69 19.00
N SER A 219 -2.18 -8.94 19.00
CA SER A 219 -1.75 -9.95 18.01
C SER A 219 -2.10 -9.51 16.59
N LEU A 220 -3.29 -8.97 16.36
CA LEU A 220 -3.69 -8.45 15.06
C LEU A 220 -2.80 -7.27 14.65
N ILE A 221 -2.52 -6.33 15.57
CA ILE A 221 -1.62 -5.20 15.32
C ILE A 221 -0.23 -5.69 14.87
N SER A 222 0.37 -6.63 15.59
CA SER A 222 1.67 -7.21 15.22
C SER A 222 1.66 -7.84 13.82
N LYS A 223 0.61 -8.61 13.49
CA LYS A 223 0.45 -9.24 12.18
C LYS A 223 0.27 -8.20 11.07
N ALA A 224 -0.53 -7.18 11.32
CA ALA A 224 -0.82 -6.10 10.39
C ALA A 224 0.44 -5.26 10.10
N LEU A 225 1.18 -4.87 11.15
CA LEU A 225 2.46 -4.18 11.00
C LEU A 225 3.50 -5.01 10.23
N THR A 226 3.49 -6.34 10.40
CA THR A 226 4.32 -7.23 9.59
C THR A 226 3.94 -7.13 8.11
N ALA A 227 2.65 -7.21 7.79
CA ALA A 227 2.17 -7.11 6.40
C ALA A 227 2.50 -5.75 5.75
N ALA A 228 2.35 -4.65 6.51
CA ALA A 228 2.70 -3.31 6.03
C ALA A 228 4.21 -3.04 5.92
N SER A 229 5.06 -3.86 6.55
CA SER A 229 6.51 -3.74 6.43
C SER A 229 7.09 -4.37 5.16
N VAL A 230 6.28 -5.15 4.44
CA VAL A 230 6.66 -5.74 3.15
C VAL A 230 6.60 -4.66 2.07
N LYS A 231 7.69 -4.53 1.32
CA LYS A 231 7.87 -3.56 0.24
C LYS A 231 6.85 -3.74 -0.88
N LYS A 232 6.41 -2.61 -1.46
CA LYS A 232 5.35 -2.56 -2.48
C LYS A 232 5.74 -3.39 -3.70
N GLU A 233 7.01 -3.34 -4.07
CA GLU A 233 7.63 -4.04 -5.21
C GLU A 233 7.50 -5.57 -5.11
N MET A 234 7.49 -6.12 -3.90
CA MET A 234 7.23 -7.56 -3.70
C MET A 234 5.74 -7.90 -3.75
N LEU A 235 4.89 -6.94 -3.42
CA LEU A 235 3.44 -7.14 -3.31
C LEU A 235 2.74 -6.98 -4.66
N THR A 236 3.27 -6.16 -5.57
CA THR A 236 2.78 -6.00 -6.94
C THR A 236 2.82 -7.30 -7.75
N LEU A 237 3.60 -8.30 -7.31
CA LEU A 237 3.64 -9.64 -7.87
C LEU A 237 2.35 -10.45 -7.63
N PHE A 238 1.49 -9.98 -6.73
CA PHE A 238 0.25 -10.65 -6.36
C PHE A 238 -0.98 -9.83 -6.80
N PRO A 239 -1.83 -10.38 -7.67
CA PRO A 239 -3.00 -9.66 -8.18
C PRO A 239 -4.03 -9.28 -7.10
N ASP A 240 -4.25 -10.10 -6.07
CA ASP A 240 -5.13 -9.73 -4.95
C ASP A 240 -4.44 -9.97 -3.60
N LEU A 241 -4.05 -8.89 -2.92
CA LEU A 241 -3.41 -8.94 -1.61
C LEU A 241 -4.30 -9.52 -0.50
N ASN A 242 -5.61 -9.60 -0.70
CA ASN A 242 -6.52 -10.26 0.25
C ASN A 242 -6.34 -11.78 0.26
N THR A 243 -5.69 -12.36 -0.75
CA THR A 243 -5.36 -13.80 -0.79
C THR A 243 -4.15 -14.16 0.08
N LEU A 244 -3.35 -13.15 0.46
CA LEU A 244 -2.14 -13.33 1.26
C LEU A 244 -2.49 -13.50 2.74
N ALA A 245 -2.12 -14.65 3.29
CA ALA A 245 -2.19 -14.91 4.71
C ALA A 245 -0.95 -14.37 5.43
N ILE A 246 -1.01 -14.30 6.76
CA ILE A 246 0.15 -13.87 7.58
C ILE A 246 1.40 -14.72 7.36
N ALA A 247 1.26 -16.00 7.03
CA ALA A 247 2.40 -16.87 6.72
C ALA A 247 3.13 -16.40 5.45
N ASP A 248 2.39 -15.91 4.47
CA ASP A 248 2.92 -15.40 3.20
C ASP A 248 3.66 -14.09 3.44
N TYR A 249 3.06 -13.13 4.16
CA TYR A 249 3.74 -11.88 4.53
C TYR A 249 5.02 -12.11 5.34
N LYS A 250 5.04 -13.10 6.25
CA LYS A 250 6.25 -13.45 7.00
C LYS A 250 7.36 -13.99 6.12
N LEU A 251 7.01 -14.84 5.15
CA LEU A 251 7.97 -15.33 4.16
C LEU A 251 8.51 -14.19 3.31
N LEU A 252 7.62 -13.34 2.77
CA LEU A 252 8.02 -12.20 1.95
C LEU A 252 8.95 -11.26 2.74
N LYS A 253 8.61 -10.98 3.99
CA LYS A 253 9.45 -10.17 4.88
C LYS A 253 10.81 -10.81 5.14
N GLN A 254 10.87 -12.11 5.38
CA GLN A 254 12.14 -12.82 5.54
C GLN A 254 13.01 -12.71 4.29
N VAL A 255 12.44 -12.96 3.10
CA VAL A 255 13.15 -12.85 1.82
C VAL A 255 13.64 -11.42 1.59
N GLN A 256 12.78 -10.43 1.85
CA GLN A 256 13.15 -9.01 1.79
C GLN A 256 14.35 -8.70 2.68
N ASP A 257 14.31 -9.08 3.96
CA ASP A 257 15.37 -8.79 4.92
C ASP A 257 16.70 -9.46 4.52
N GLU A 258 16.64 -10.68 3.99
CA GLU A 258 17.80 -11.39 3.45
C GLU A 258 18.40 -10.67 2.23
N LEU A 259 17.57 -10.22 1.28
CA LEU A 259 18.02 -9.54 0.07
C LEU A 259 18.56 -8.14 0.35
N GLU A 260 17.92 -7.38 1.25
CA GLU A 260 18.37 -6.06 1.70
C GLU A 260 19.72 -6.16 2.40
N SER A 261 19.92 -7.16 3.25
CA SER A 261 21.20 -7.38 3.94
C SER A 261 22.36 -7.67 2.98
N ASN A 262 22.07 -8.14 1.76
CA ASN A 262 23.05 -8.45 0.74
C ASN A 262 23.06 -7.45 -0.44
N ASN A 263 22.28 -6.36 -0.38
CA ASN A 263 22.12 -5.37 -1.46
C ASN A 263 21.72 -5.97 -2.81
N PHE A 264 20.84 -6.98 -2.82
CA PHE A 264 20.39 -7.67 -4.05
C PHE A 264 18.90 -7.49 -4.35
N LEU A 265 18.19 -6.61 -3.63
CA LEU A 265 16.74 -6.51 -3.76
C LEU A 265 16.30 -6.09 -5.17
N ASP A 266 16.92 -5.07 -5.77
CA ASP A 266 16.47 -4.55 -7.05
C ASP A 266 16.66 -5.58 -8.18
N GLY A 267 17.85 -6.19 -8.29
CA GLY A 267 18.11 -7.24 -9.27
C GLY A 267 17.30 -8.52 -9.05
N PHE A 268 16.85 -8.78 -7.82
CA PHE A 268 15.94 -9.89 -7.52
C PHE A 268 14.55 -9.64 -8.12
N ILE A 269 14.02 -8.42 -8.00
CA ILE A 269 12.70 -8.09 -8.54
C ILE A 269 12.71 -8.20 -10.07
N ASP A 270 13.74 -7.68 -10.76
CA ASP A 270 13.89 -7.80 -12.21
C ASP A 270 13.90 -9.27 -12.70
N GLU A 271 14.60 -10.16 -11.96
CA GLU A 271 14.63 -11.60 -12.28
C GLU A 271 13.25 -12.24 -12.08
N ILE A 272 12.55 -11.88 -11.01
CA ILE A 272 11.20 -12.39 -10.73
C ILE A 272 10.20 -11.90 -11.78
N GLU A 273 10.22 -10.61 -12.15
CA GLU A 273 9.32 -10.06 -13.17
C GLU A 273 9.53 -10.72 -14.55
N THR A 274 10.74 -11.20 -14.83
CA THR A 274 11.01 -11.97 -16.05
C THR A 274 10.48 -13.41 -15.95
N GLU A 275 10.70 -14.08 -14.81
CA GLU A 275 10.28 -15.47 -14.62
C GLU A 275 8.77 -15.61 -14.37
N ILE A 276 8.08 -14.57 -13.87
CA ILE A 276 6.65 -14.62 -13.53
C ILE A 276 5.77 -14.83 -14.77
N ILE A 277 6.22 -14.39 -15.95
CA ILE A 277 5.54 -14.59 -17.24
C ILE A 277 5.34 -16.09 -17.57
N SER A 278 6.15 -16.96 -16.95
CA SER A 278 6.00 -18.41 -17.12
C SER A 278 4.88 -19.03 -16.30
N ILE A 279 4.29 -18.28 -15.36
CA ILE A 279 3.15 -18.71 -14.57
C ILE A 279 1.89 -18.51 -15.42
N ASP A 280 0.99 -19.50 -15.42
CA ASP A 280 -0.28 -19.40 -16.14
C ASP A 280 -1.22 -18.43 -15.41
N ASP A 281 -1.58 -17.34 -16.09
CA ASP A 281 -2.51 -16.32 -15.57
C ASP A 281 -3.95 -16.84 -15.41
N ASN A 282 -4.29 -18.01 -15.96
CA ASN A 282 -5.61 -18.62 -15.80
C ASN A 282 -5.74 -19.44 -14.51
N LEU A 283 -4.67 -19.59 -13.72
CA LEU A 283 -4.70 -20.29 -12.44
C LEU A 283 -5.70 -19.63 -11.49
N ALA A 284 -6.32 -20.45 -10.63
CA ALA A 284 -7.11 -19.91 -9.54
C ALA A 284 -6.23 -19.04 -8.63
N ALA A 285 -6.80 -18.01 -8.00
CA ALA A 285 -6.03 -17.02 -7.23
C ALA A 285 -5.09 -17.64 -6.17
N ASP A 286 -5.54 -18.71 -5.49
CA ASP A 286 -4.71 -19.42 -4.51
C ASP A 286 -3.58 -20.25 -5.14
N GLU A 287 -3.79 -20.79 -6.33
CA GLU A 287 -2.78 -21.53 -7.09
C GLU A 287 -1.73 -20.59 -7.67
N TYR A 288 -2.17 -19.47 -8.26
CA TYR A 288 -1.28 -18.40 -8.74
C TYR A 288 -0.40 -17.87 -7.60
N LYS A 289 -1.02 -17.50 -6.45
CA LYS A 289 -0.29 -17.10 -5.23
C LYS A 289 0.78 -18.12 -4.84
N SER A 290 0.42 -19.40 -4.83
CA SER A 290 1.33 -20.50 -4.45
C SER A 290 2.49 -20.65 -5.44
N ALA A 291 2.23 -20.47 -6.74
CA ALA A 291 3.25 -20.48 -7.78
C ALA A 291 4.23 -19.30 -7.60
N VAL A 292 3.73 -18.08 -7.41
CA VAL A 292 4.56 -16.88 -7.16
C VAL A 292 5.42 -17.04 -5.90
N LEU A 293 4.85 -17.50 -4.79
CA LEU A 293 5.62 -17.75 -3.56
C LEU A 293 6.70 -18.83 -3.75
N THR A 294 6.44 -19.82 -4.61
CA THR A 294 7.42 -20.87 -4.94
C THR A 294 8.54 -20.32 -5.80
N LEU A 295 8.20 -19.49 -6.79
CA LEU A 295 9.15 -18.76 -7.63
C LEU A 295 10.08 -17.90 -6.75
N ILE A 296 9.52 -17.02 -5.91
CA ILE A 296 10.27 -16.17 -4.97
C ILE A 296 11.23 -17.01 -4.11
N LYS A 297 10.77 -18.13 -3.53
CA LYS A 297 11.63 -19.01 -2.73
C LYS A 297 12.77 -19.60 -3.53
N ASN A 298 12.52 -20.03 -4.76
CA ASN A 298 13.50 -20.69 -5.60
C ASN A 298 14.56 -19.69 -6.08
N THR A 299 14.15 -18.52 -6.55
CA THR A 299 15.03 -17.43 -6.96
C THR A 299 15.87 -16.94 -5.79
N ASN A 300 15.27 -16.76 -4.60
CA ASN A 300 16.02 -16.35 -3.41
C ASN A 300 17.08 -17.41 -3.05
N LYS A 301 16.75 -18.70 -3.13
CA LYS A 301 17.73 -19.78 -2.92
C LYS A 301 18.84 -19.78 -3.96
N LYS A 302 18.55 -19.49 -5.24
CA LYS A 302 19.59 -19.40 -6.29
C LYS A 302 20.58 -18.27 -5.98
N LEU A 303 20.08 -17.10 -5.60
CA LEU A 303 20.89 -15.90 -5.36
C LEU A 303 21.63 -15.92 -4.02
N THR A 304 20.99 -16.44 -2.97
CA THR A 304 21.60 -16.58 -1.64
C THR A 304 22.41 -17.86 -1.47
N ALA A 305 22.46 -18.72 -2.49
CA ALA A 305 23.34 -19.88 -2.52
C ALA A 305 24.80 -19.41 -2.52
N LYS A 306 25.35 -19.22 -1.32
CA LYS A 306 26.80 -19.17 -1.13
C LYS A 306 27.39 -20.42 -1.77
N PRO A 307 28.50 -20.33 -2.53
CA PRO A 307 29.25 -21.51 -2.93
C PRO A 307 29.59 -22.25 -1.64
N LYS A 308 28.93 -23.39 -1.41
CA LYS A 308 29.28 -24.25 -0.28
C LYS A 308 30.68 -24.77 -0.61
N ASP A 309 31.70 -24.21 0.03
CA ASP A 309 32.98 -24.90 0.17
C ASP A 309 32.67 -26.24 0.87
N LYS A 310 32.43 -27.28 0.07
CA LYS A 310 32.20 -28.62 0.58
C LYS A 310 33.49 -29.01 1.28
N ALA A 311 33.39 -29.39 2.55
CA ALA A 311 34.54 -29.80 3.31
C ALA A 311 35.16 -31.05 2.67
N VAL A 312 36.35 -30.92 2.09
CA VAL A 312 37.07 -32.05 1.49
C VAL A 312 37.88 -32.70 2.61
N THR A 313 37.59 -33.96 2.92
CA THR A 313 38.34 -34.73 3.91
C THR A 313 39.29 -35.68 3.20
N THR A 314 40.60 -35.48 3.39
CA THR A 314 41.65 -36.33 2.85
C THR A 314 42.26 -37.16 3.97
N LYS A 315 42.37 -38.47 3.78
CA LYS A 315 43.03 -39.37 4.74
C LYS A 315 44.54 -39.22 4.60
N LEU A 316 45.23 -38.80 5.66
CA LEU A 316 46.69 -38.62 5.66
C LEU A 316 47.42 -39.87 6.14
N PHE A 317 46.84 -40.59 7.11
CA PHE A 317 47.46 -41.76 7.70
C PHE A 317 46.40 -42.73 8.22
N ASP A 318 46.66 -44.04 8.06
CA ASP A 318 45.83 -45.12 8.58
C ASP A 318 46.69 -46.34 8.91
N CYS A 319 46.87 -46.62 10.19
CA CYS A 319 47.54 -47.84 10.63
C CYS A 319 46.51 -48.84 11.15
N LYS A 320 46.21 -49.85 10.33
CA LYS A 320 45.17 -50.87 10.57
C LYS A 320 45.38 -51.68 11.86
N GLY A 321 46.61 -51.79 12.36
CA GLY A 321 46.92 -52.57 13.56
C GLY A 321 46.55 -51.87 14.88
N ASN A 322 46.73 -50.54 14.96
CA ASN A 322 46.68 -49.81 16.23
C ASN A 322 45.56 -48.75 16.24
N GLN A 323 44.70 -48.72 15.21
CA GLN A 323 43.63 -47.74 15.00
C GLN A 323 44.11 -46.28 15.03
N ARG A 324 45.39 -46.04 14.70
CA ARG A 324 45.95 -44.69 14.60
C ARG A 324 45.56 -44.09 13.25
N THR A 325 44.90 -42.95 13.27
CA THR A 325 44.48 -42.29 12.03
C THR A 325 44.82 -40.80 12.04
N ALA A 326 45.10 -40.25 10.87
CA ALA A 326 45.20 -38.81 10.65
C ALA A 326 44.41 -38.42 9.41
N LYS A 327 43.66 -37.32 9.49
CA LYS A 327 42.89 -36.77 8.38
C LYS A 327 43.04 -35.26 8.32
N LYS A 328 43.03 -34.73 7.10
CA LYS A 328 42.98 -33.30 6.78
C LYS A 328 41.58 -32.97 6.31
N THR A 329 40.97 -31.93 6.85
CA THR A 329 39.69 -31.40 6.39
C THR A 329 39.88 -29.95 5.95
N GLU A 330 39.53 -29.64 4.71
CA GLU A 330 39.63 -28.29 4.13
C GLU A 330 38.23 -27.75 3.83
N LYS A 331 37.93 -26.55 4.34
CA LYS A 331 36.67 -25.85 4.11
C LYS A 331 36.96 -24.36 3.90
N GLY A 332 37.00 -23.94 2.64
CA GLY A 332 37.41 -22.58 2.26
C GLY A 332 38.84 -22.30 2.70
N ARG A 333 39.08 -21.18 3.38
CA ARG A 333 40.40 -20.82 3.94
C ARG A 333 40.77 -21.59 5.22
N LYS A 334 39.87 -22.40 5.76
CA LYS A 334 40.12 -23.17 7.00
C LYS A 334 40.64 -24.56 6.65
N VAL A 335 41.83 -24.88 7.13
CA VAL A 335 42.39 -26.23 7.14
C VAL A 335 42.42 -26.74 8.58
N SER A 336 41.95 -27.96 8.80
CA SER A 336 42.03 -28.62 10.10
C SER A 336 42.61 -30.03 9.96
N TYR A 337 43.51 -30.39 10.87
CA TYR A 337 44.08 -31.72 10.97
C TYR A 337 43.48 -32.42 12.19
N THR A 338 43.01 -33.65 12.03
CA THR A 338 42.46 -34.47 13.13
C THR A 338 43.26 -35.75 13.23
N PHE A 339 43.72 -36.04 14.44
CA PHE A 339 44.49 -37.23 14.79
C PHE A 339 43.72 -38.06 15.80
N ASP A 340 43.76 -39.39 15.67
CA ASP A 340 43.13 -40.33 16.61
C ASP A 340 44.14 -41.37 17.09
N LYS A 341 44.09 -41.67 18.40
CA LYS A 341 44.92 -42.66 19.12
C LYS A 341 46.45 -42.52 18.95
N ILE A 342 46.95 -41.29 18.78
CA ILE A 342 48.40 -40.99 18.76
C ILE A 342 48.99 -40.95 20.19
N THR A 343 50.30 -41.19 20.32
CA THR A 343 51.00 -41.17 21.62
C THR A 343 51.31 -39.75 22.09
N GLU A 344 51.62 -39.56 23.37
CA GLU A 344 51.98 -38.24 23.92
C GLU A 344 53.26 -37.68 23.31
N GLU A 345 54.24 -38.54 22.98
CA GLU A 345 55.46 -38.14 22.28
C GLU A 345 55.13 -37.58 20.89
N ALA A 346 54.26 -38.27 20.15
CA ALA A 346 53.84 -37.83 18.82
C ALA A 346 53.03 -36.52 18.87
N LYS A 347 52.22 -36.30 19.91
CA LYS A 347 51.52 -35.02 20.12
C LYS A 347 52.53 -33.87 20.25
N ARG A 348 53.53 -34.03 21.13
CA ARG A 348 54.55 -33.01 21.37
C ARG A 348 55.36 -32.69 20.10
N GLU A 349 55.79 -33.72 19.36
CA GLU A 349 56.52 -33.52 18.10
C GLU A 349 55.69 -32.80 17.03
N ILE A 350 54.38 -33.12 16.95
CA ILE A 350 53.46 -32.42 16.03
C ILE A 350 53.30 -30.95 16.42
N GLU A 351 53.16 -30.65 17.71
CA GLU A 351 53.05 -29.28 18.21
C GLU A 351 54.29 -28.45 17.91
N GLU A 352 55.48 -28.97 18.24
CA GLU A 352 56.77 -28.32 17.96
C GLU A 352 56.94 -28.06 16.45
N ALA A 353 56.61 -29.05 15.61
CA ALA A 353 56.71 -28.93 14.16
C ALA A 353 55.72 -27.90 13.59
N ILE A 354 54.47 -27.84 14.10
CA ILE A 354 53.48 -26.85 13.67
C ILE A 354 53.96 -25.44 14.01
N VAL A 355 54.45 -25.22 15.23
CA VAL A 355 54.95 -23.90 15.67
C VAL A 355 56.12 -23.46 14.79
N ALA A 356 57.14 -24.31 14.63
CA ALA A 356 58.30 -23.99 13.81
C ALA A 356 57.94 -23.68 12.34
N LEU A 357 56.97 -24.41 11.78
CA LEU A 357 56.51 -24.21 10.41
C LEU A 357 55.74 -22.89 10.26
N LEU A 358 54.88 -22.55 11.23
CA LEU A 358 54.16 -21.27 11.23
C LEU A 358 55.11 -20.08 11.41
N GLU A 359 56.13 -20.19 12.27
CA GLU A 359 57.15 -19.15 12.45
C GLU A 359 57.97 -18.93 11.17
N LYS A 360 58.35 -20.01 10.49
CA LYS A 360 59.11 -19.94 9.23
C LYS A 360 58.34 -19.27 8.08
N HIS A 361 57.02 -19.40 8.06
CA HIS A 361 56.17 -18.92 6.98
C HIS A 361 55.41 -17.62 7.32
N ASN A 362 55.60 -17.05 8.51
CA ASN A 362 55.05 -15.76 8.94
C ASN A 362 56.11 -14.65 9.12
N GLN A 363 57.35 -14.88 8.64
CA GLN A 363 58.31 -13.82 8.29
C GLN A 363 58.20 -13.52 6.80
#